data_AF-A0A5N9HFP7-F1
#
_entry.id   AF-A0A5N9HFP7-F1
#
_cell.length_a   1.000
_cell.length_b   1.000
_cell.length_c   1.000
_cell.angle_alpha   90.00
_cell.angle_beta   90.00
_cell.angle_gamma   90.00
#
_symmetry.space_group_name_H-M   'P 1'
#
loop_
_entity.id
_entity.type
_entity.pdbx_description
1 polymer ?
#
loop_
_entity_poly.entity_id
_entity_poly.type
_entity_poly.pdbx_seq_one_letter_code
_entity_poly.pdbx_strand_id
1 'polypeptide(L)'
;MGTQELKAKVGELFQSVYNFHDRFDLLDTYSRERLLDRIPIQSEEVDELKVALESESMHNVANEAVDVLYVALGTIISIDNALAVSALNEVIEKNNNKTDKTHYLNPEGKVVKLPN
;
A
#
# COMPACT_ATOMS: atom_id res chain seq x y z
N MET A 1 11.59 -16.74 11.83
CA MET A 1 12.27 -15.47 12.16
C MET A 1 11.86 -14.37 11.18
N GLY A 2 11.94 -14.57 9.85
CA GLY A 2 11.70 -13.52 8.85
C GLY A 2 10.33 -12.83 8.84
N THR A 3 9.21 -13.51 9.14
CA THR A 3 7.88 -12.86 9.05
C THR A 3 7.64 -11.80 10.13
N GLN A 4 8.14 -12.02 11.36
CA GLN A 4 7.96 -11.03 12.44
C GLN A 4 8.87 -9.83 12.24
N GLU A 5 10.10 -10.07 11.76
CA GLU A 5 11.02 -9.02 11.36
C GLU A 5 10.44 -8.18 10.22
N LEU A 6 9.89 -8.80 9.18
CA LEU A 6 9.22 -8.11 8.08
C LEU A 6 8.05 -7.24 8.57
N LYS A 7 7.18 -7.77 9.44
CA LYS A 7 6.08 -6.99 10.03
C LYS A 7 6.58 -5.76 10.80
N ALA A 8 7.65 -5.93 11.59
CA ALA A 8 8.26 -4.82 12.31
C ALA A 8 8.82 -3.78 11.33
N LYS A 9 9.49 -4.20 10.25
CA LYS A 9 10.02 -3.30 9.22
C LYS A 9 8.95 -2.54 8.45
N VAL A 10 7.79 -3.12 8.20
CA VAL A 10 6.65 -2.39 7.62
C VAL A 10 6.15 -1.29 8.58
N GLY A 11 6.14 -1.56 9.89
CA GLY A 11 5.85 -0.53 10.90
C GLY A 11 6.89 0.59 10.93
N GLU A 12 8.17 0.26 10.85
CA GLU A 12 9.25 1.25 10.74
C GLU A 12 9.14 2.08 9.44
N LEU A 13 8.76 1.45 8.32
CA LEU A 13 8.54 2.12 7.05
C LEU A 13 7.41 3.16 7.17
N PHE A 14 6.29 2.80 7.79
CA PHE A 14 5.19 3.74 8.05
C PHE A 14 5.66 4.96 8.85
N GLN A 15 6.43 4.75 9.93
CA GLN A 15 6.98 5.84 10.72
C GLN A 15 7.95 6.71 9.90
N SER A 16 8.76 6.10 9.04
CA SER A 16 9.66 6.80 8.12
C SER A 16 8.89 7.70 7.16
N VAL A 17 7.80 7.21 6.57
CA VAL A 17 6.94 7.96 5.65
C VAL A 17 6.24 9.11 6.40
N TYR A 18 5.76 8.89 7.62
CA TYR A 18 5.15 9.94 8.44
C TYR A 18 6.15 11.06 8.71
N ASN A 19 7.36 10.71 9.19
CA ASN A 19 8.42 11.68 9.48
C ASN A 19 8.87 12.44 8.22
N PHE A 20 8.78 11.82 7.05
CA PHE A 20 9.00 12.51 5.78
C PHE A 20 7.92 13.59 5.56
N HIS A 21 6.64 13.25 5.66
CA HIS A 21 5.55 14.21 5.45
C HIS A 21 5.57 15.34 6.50
N ASP A 22 5.89 15.04 7.76
CA ASP A 22 6.08 16.04 8.82
C ASP A 22 7.19 17.03 8.48
N ARG A 23 8.37 16.51 8.09
CA ARG A 23 9.54 17.31 7.73
C ARG A 23 9.33 18.23 6.53
N PHE A 24 8.40 17.88 5.63
CA PHE A 24 8.08 18.66 4.43
C PHE A 24 6.72 19.38 4.52
N ASP A 25 6.11 19.44 5.71
CA ASP A 25 4.85 20.14 5.98
C ASP A 25 3.67 19.68 5.09
N LEU A 26 3.51 18.36 4.96
CA LEU A 26 2.50 17.73 4.10
C LEU A 26 1.30 17.15 4.88
N LEU A 27 1.34 17.14 6.22
CA LEU A 27 0.40 16.39 7.08
C LEU A 27 -1.03 16.96 7.13
N ASP A 28 -1.22 18.27 6.93
CA ASP A 28 -2.52 18.94 7.11
C ASP A 28 -3.17 19.41 5.80
N THR A 29 -2.80 18.80 4.67
CA THR A 29 -3.19 19.27 3.33
C THR A 29 -4.23 18.38 2.64
N TYR A 30 -4.99 17.58 3.39
CA TYR A 30 -5.90 16.62 2.76
C TYR A 30 -7.04 17.33 2.00
N SER A 31 -7.05 17.14 0.70
CA SER A 31 -8.14 17.54 -0.19
C SER A 31 -8.24 16.54 -1.33
N ARG A 32 -9.39 16.51 -2.01
CA ARG A 32 -9.52 15.66 -3.21
C ARG A 32 -8.47 16.01 -4.26
N GLU A 33 -8.16 17.29 -4.44
CA GLU A 33 -7.15 17.77 -5.37
C GLU A 33 -5.76 17.25 -4.99
N ARG A 34 -5.36 17.37 -3.71
CA ARG A 34 -4.07 16.85 -3.25
C ARG A 34 -3.95 15.33 -3.35
N LEU A 35 -5.03 14.60 -3.11
CA LEU A 35 -5.05 13.15 -3.32
C LEU A 35 -4.96 12.77 -4.81
N LEU A 36 -5.48 13.60 -5.72
CA LEU A 36 -5.28 13.41 -7.16
C LEU A 36 -3.82 13.64 -7.56
N ASP A 37 -3.12 14.60 -6.95
CA ASP A 37 -1.68 14.82 -7.17
C ASP A 37 -0.82 13.61 -6.76
N ARG A 38 -1.33 12.72 -5.90
CA ARG A 38 -0.65 11.48 -5.50
C ARG A 38 -0.74 10.38 -6.55
N ILE A 39 -1.69 10.43 -7.47
CA ILE A 39 -1.92 9.36 -8.47
C ILE A 39 -0.73 9.23 -9.44
N PRO A 40 -0.18 10.30 -10.03
CA PRO A 40 1.01 10.20 -10.87
C PRO A 40 2.21 9.60 -10.13
N ILE A 41 2.41 9.99 -8.85
CA ILE A 41 3.49 9.46 -8.01
C ILE A 41 3.33 7.94 -7.82
N GLN A 42 2.12 7.46 -7.55
CA GLN A 42 1.87 6.01 -7.47
C GLN A 42 2.08 5.29 -8.80
N SER A 43 1.74 5.93 -9.92
CA SER A 43 1.92 5.35 -11.25
C SER A 43 3.40 5.18 -11.60
N GLU A 44 4.22 6.17 -11.24
CA GLU A 44 5.67 6.16 -11.47
C GLU A 44 6.33 4.95 -10.83
N GLU A 45 6.11 4.73 -9.52
CA GLU A 45 6.70 3.57 -8.80
C GLU A 45 6.21 2.22 -9.36
N VAL A 46 4.96 2.15 -9.84
CA VAL A 46 4.44 0.92 -10.47
C VAL A 46 5.10 0.66 -11.82
N ASP A 47 5.37 1.71 -12.60
CA ASP A 47 6.09 1.61 -13.86
C ASP A 47 7.56 1.22 -13.64
N GLU A 48 8.20 1.76 -12.60
CA GLU A 48 9.56 1.37 -12.19
C GLU A 48 9.64 -0.09 -11.73
N LEU A 49 8.70 -0.53 -10.90
CA LEU A 49 8.58 -1.94 -10.52
C LEU A 49 8.42 -2.85 -11.75
N LYS A 50 7.63 -2.43 -12.74
CA LYS A 50 7.46 -3.18 -13.98
C LYS A 50 8.78 -3.31 -14.74
N VAL A 51 9.52 -2.21 -14.90
CA VAL A 51 10.84 -2.22 -15.57
C VAL A 51 11.82 -3.13 -14.84
N ALA A 52 11.83 -3.07 -13.50
CA ALA A 52 12.68 -3.92 -12.68
C ALA A 52 12.34 -5.41 -12.85
N LEU A 53 11.06 -5.76 -12.89
CA LEU A 53 10.60 -7.14 -13.12
C LEU A 53 11.01 -7.68 -14.49
N GLU A 54 11.09 -6.82 -15.50
CA GLU A 54 11.45 -7.22 -16.87
C GLU A 54 12.95 -7.38 -17.08
N SER A 55 13.79 -6.64 -16.34
CA SER A 55 15.19 -6.45 -16.74
C SER A 55 16.23 -6.36 -15.62
N GLU A 56 15.84 -6.31 -14.35
CA GLU A 56 16.76 -6.04 -13.24
C GLU A 56 16.95 -7.23 -12.28
N SER A 57 17.80 -7.04 -11.28
CA SER A 57 18.03 -8.05 -10.25
C SER A 57 16.83 -8.17 -9.30
N MET A 58 16.64 -9.35 -8.71
CA MET A 58 15.59 -9.55 -7.70
C MET A 58 15.75 -8.64 -6.47
N HIS A 59 16.96 -8.14 -6.20
CA HIS A 59 17.17 -7.15 -5.15
C HIS A 59 16.52 -5.80 -5.51
N ASN A 60 16.69 -5.34 -6.76
CA ASN A 60 16.05 -4.12 -7.23
C ASN A 60 14.54 -4.28 -7.30
N VAL A 61 14.03 -5.41 -7.83
CA VAL A 61 12.60 -5.73 -7.80
C VAL A 61 12.02 -5.61 -6.39
N ALA A 62 12.74 -6.07 -5.37
CA ALA A 62 12.30 -5.97 -3.99
C ALA A 62 12.29 -4.51 -3.49
N ASN A 63 13.24 -3.67 -3.91
CA ASN A 63 13.27 -2.26 -3.55
C ASN A 63 12.10 -1.51 -4.22
N GLU A 64 11.91 -1.66 -5.53
CA GLU A 64 10.80 -1.01 -6.25
C GLU A 64 9.43 -1.41 -5.69
N ALA A 65 9.27 -2.68 -5.29
CA ALA A 65 8.04 -3.14 -4.63
C ALA A 65 7.80 -2.46 -3.28
N VAL A 66 8.86 -2.11 -2.55
CA VAL A 66 8.78 -1.34 -1.30
C VAL A 66 8.54 0.14 -1.58
N ASP A 67 9.04 0.70 -2.67
CA ASP A 67 8.80 2.09 -3.05
C ASP A 67 7.34 2.31 -3.49
N VAL A 68 6.74 1.36 -4.20
CA VAL A 68 5.27 1.30 -4.41
C VAL A 68 4.51 1.34 -3.08
N LEU A 69 4.95 0.57 -2.07
CA LEU A 69 4.34 0.62 -0.74
C LEU A 69 4.57 1.97 -0.06
N TYR A 70 5.77 2.56 -0.19
CA TYR A 70 6.13 3.85 0.42
C TYR A 70 5.17 4.95 -0.02
N VAL A 71 4.93 5.07 -1.33
CA VAL A 71 4.04 6.11 -1.89
C VAL A 71 2.57 5.85 -1.58
N ALA A 72 2.16 4.58 -1.48
CA ALA A 72 0.83 4.18 -1.04
C ALA A 72 0.58 4.54 0.44
N LEU A 73 1.55 4.28 1.32
CA LEU A 73 1.49 4.70 2.73
C LEU A 73 1.43 6.23 2.84
N GLY A 74 2.20 6.96 2.03
CA GLY A 74 2.14 8.42 2.01
C GLY A 74 0.77 8.97 1.62
N THR A 75 0.06 8.27 0.72
CA THR A 75 -1.32 8.62 0.37
C THR A 75 -2.27 8.40 1.55
N ILE A 76 -2.13 7.32 2.31
CA ILE A 76 -2.93 7.06 3.51
C ILE A 76 -2.65 8.11 4.60
N ILE A 77 -1.37 8.46 4.82
CA ILE A 77 -0.96 9.48 5.80
C ILE A 77 -1.49 10.87 5.44
N SER A 78 -1.70 11.13 4.15
CA SER A 78 -2.26 12.39 3.65
C SER A 78 -3.79 12.48 3.78
N ILE A 79 -4.47 11.46 4.32
CA ILE A 79 -5.91 11.47 4.60
C ILE A 79 -6.11 11.85 6.08
N ASP A 80 -7.25 12.48 6.41
CA ASP A 80 -7.69 12.64 7.79
C ASP A 80 -7.53 11.33 8.59
N ASN A 81 -6.87 11.43 9.75
CA ASN A 81 -6.51 10.26 10.55
C ASN A 81 -7.72 9.39 10.93
N ALA A 82 -8.86 10.00 11.27
CA ALA A 82 -10.05 9.23 11.66
C ALA A 82 -10.65 8.49 10.46
N LEU A 83 -10.68 9.12 9.29
CA LEU A 83 -11.11 8.49 8.05
C LEU A 83 -10.15 7.36 7.62
N ALA A 84 -8.84 7.59 7.69
CA ALA A 84 -7.84 6.59 7.36
C ALA A 84 -7.96 5.35 8.27
N VAL A 85 -8.11 5.53 9.58
CA VAL A 85 -8.31 4.43 10.54
C VAL A 85 -9.59 3.67 10.25
N SER A 86 -10.70 4.37 9.97
CA SER A 86 -11.97 3.73 9.63
C SER A 86 -11.85 2.88 8.36
N ALA A 87 -11.22 3.41 7.31
CA ALA A 87 -11.03 2.70 6.05
C ALA A 87 -10.12 1.47 6.20
N LEU A 88 -9.04 1.59 6.98
CA LEU A 88 -8.15 0.47 7.29
C LEU A 88 -8.92 -0.65 8.02
N ASN A 89 -9.70 -0.31 9.04
CA ASN A 89 -10.51 -1.29 9.76
C ASN A 89 -11.50 -2.00 8.83
N GLU A 90 -12.22 -1.26 7.98
CA GLU A 90 -13.16 -1.84 7.02
C GLU A 90 -12.47 -2.82 6.07
N VAL A 91 -11.31 -2.44 5.50
CA VAL A 91 -10.55 -3.30 4.58
C VAL A 91 -10.01 -4.54 5.29
N ILE A 92 -9.52 -4.40 6.51
CA ILE A 92 -9.02 -5.52 7.32
C ILE A 92 -10.15 -6.49 7.63
N GLU A 93 -11.26 -6.02 8.20
CA GLU A 93 -12.41 -6.86 8.55
C GLU A 93 -12.98 -7.57 7.33
N LYS A 94 -13.19 -6.83 6.23
CA LYS A 94 -13.70 -7.39 4.97
C LYS A 94 -12.81 -8.51 4.44
N ASN A 95 -11.47 -8.35 4.48
CA ASN A 95 -10.56 -9.38 3.97
C ASN A 95 -10.40 -10.55 4.93
N ASN A 96 -10.40 -10.32 6.25
CA ASN A 96 -10.36 -11.40 7.25
C ASN A 96 -11.62 -12.28 7.21
N ASN A 97 -12.76 -11.72 6.81
CA ASN A 97 -14.01 -12.47 6.64
C ASN A 97 -14.07 -13.31 5.36
N LYS A 98 -13.08 -13.20 4.45
CA LYS A 98 -13.02 -14.06 3.26
C LYS A 98 -12.62 -15.47 3.68
N THR A 99 -13.49 -16.43 3.35
CA THR A 99 -13.26 -17.86 3.60
C THR A 99 -13.34 -18.63 2.29
N ASP A 100 -12.75 -19.82 2.26
CA ASP A 100 -12.87 -20.79 1.17
C ASP A 100 -14.33 -21.23 0.89
N LYS A 101 -15.23 -21.04 1.86
CA LYS A 101 -16.68 -21.26 1.71
C LYS A 101 -17.42 -20.12 1.03
N THR A 102 -16.84 -18.93 0.98
CA THR A 102 -17.49 -17.72 0.46
C THR A 102 -16.77 -17.15 -0.76
N HIS A 103 -15.53 -17.59 -0.99
CA HIS A 103 -14.63 -17.09 -2.02
C HIS A 103 -13.83 -18.24 -2.64
N TYR A 104 -13.37 -18.04 -3.88
CA TYR A 104 -12.46 -18.93 -4.57
C TYR A 104 -11.30 -18.13 -5.20
N LEU A 105 -10.21 -18.82 -5.56
CA LEU A 105 -9.09 -18.23 -6.31
C LEU A 105 -9.41 -18.28 -7.80
N ASN A 106 -9.46 -17.12 -8.47
CA ASN A 106 -9.63 -17.09 -9.93
C ASN A 106 -8.33 -17.49 -10.65
N PRO A 107 -8.36 -17.72 -11.98
CA PRO A 107 -7.16 -18.07 -12.75
C PRO A 107 -6.03 -17.04 -12.70
N GLU A 108 -6.32 -15.78 -12.33
CA GLU A 108 -5.35 -14.69 -12.18
C GLU A 108 -4.72 -14.65 -10.77
N GLY A 109 -5.10 -15.58 -9.88
CA GLY A 109 -4.61 -15.61 -8.50
C GLY A 109 -5.34 -14.64 -7.54
N LYS A 110 -6.47 -14.06 -7.96
CA LYS A 110 -7.29 -13.16 -7.14
C LYS A 110 -8.34 -13.93 -6.36
N VAL A 111 -8.47 -13.64 -5.07
CA VAL A 111 -9.56 -14.15 -4.22
C VAL A 111 -10.86 -13.39 -4.52
N VAL A 112 -11.83 -14.07 -5.10
CA VAL A 112 -13.12 -13.53 -5.58
C VAL A 112 -14.29 -14.23 -4.91
N LYS A 113 -15.40 -13.50 -4.72
CA LYS A 113 -16.61 -14.04 -4.07
C LYS A 113 -17.25 -15.11 -4.96
N LEU A 114 -17.74 -16.20 -4.36
CA LEU A 114 -18.52 -17.21 -5.10
C LEU A 114 -19.78 -16.57 -5.71
N PRO A 115 -20.19 -16.96 -6.93
CA PRO A 115 -21.48 -16.59 -7.47
C PRO A 115 -22.59 -17.10 -6.54
N ASN A 116 -23.62 -16.29 -6.29
CA ASN A 116 -24.80 -16.71 -5.54
C ASN A 116 -25.59 -17.77 -6.32
#